data_AF-A0A538KIJ9-F1
#
_entry.id   AF-A0A538KIJ9-F1
#
_cell.length_a   1.000
_cell.length_b   1.000
_cell.length_c   1.000
_cell.angle_alpha   90.00
_cell.angle_beta   90.00
_cell.angle_gamma   90.00
#
_symmetry.space_group_name_H-M   'P 1'
#
loop_
_entity.id
_entity.type
_entity.pdbx_description
1 polymer ?
#
loop_
_entity_poly.entity_id
_entity_poly.type
_entity_poly.pdbx_seq_one_letter_code
_entity_poly.pdbx_strand_id
1 'polypeptide(L)'
;MILILILGLLLVAGAVALILQGWRFSHARTAETIEQIDAYGFSAKRSVEADASGQSTGAVARIADRVGSLAPSVATGGQRAIRKQLIAAGLYDTSPRMVVGYRILLAAGLPLVWLWLAAATGFAFGMIVVGIIVLAILGWILPMLVLKRRARQRTEAIDYELPELIDLLVVTLEAGVSFVASLQMAAERLGGPLGVELRITLQEQRMGLTTNEALKGMLDRADTPGMRTFVRSVVQGETLGTSTGQIMRNLAGEMRKRRRSVAEERAQKAPIKILFPLVFLIFPAMFIVLLGPVAFTIGKIFGN
;
A
#
# COMPACT_ATOMS: atom_id res chain seq x y z
N MET A 1 -43.57 7.19 -0.36
CA MET A 1 -42.44 8.03 -0.84
C MET A 1 -41.44 8.36 0.27
N ILE A 2 -41.85 8.90 1.42
CA ILE A 2 -40.94 9.26 2.53
C ILE A 2 -40.16 8.06 3.07
N LEU A 3 -40.81 6.91 3.27
CA LEU A 3 -40.18 5.69 3.80
C LEU A 3 -39.13 5.09 2.85
N ILE A 4 -39.33 5.25 1.53
CA ILE A 4 -38.37 4.85 0.50
C ILE A 4 -37.15 5.75 0.56
N LEU A 5 -37.33 7.08 0.61
CA LEU A 5 -36.24 8.06 0.74
C LEU A 5 -35.39 7.85 1.99
N ILE A 6 -36.00 7.52 3.14
CA ILE A 6 -35.28 7.23 4.39
C ILE A 6 -34.45 5.95 4.25
N LEU A 7 -35.01 4.88 3.68
CA LEU A 7 -34.30 3.61 3.47
C LEU A 7 -33.08 3.79 2.55
N GLY A 8 -33.22 4.64 1.53
CA GLY A 8 -32.14 4.97 0.62
C GLY A 8 -31.04 5.83 1.19
N LEU A 9 -31.40 6.86 1.96
CA LEU A 9 -30.43 7.65 2.70
C LEU A 9 -29.61 6.76 3.64
N LEU A 10 -30.24 5.76 4.26
CA LEU A 10 -29.59 4.81 5.17
C LEU A 10 -28.66 3.86 4.42
N LEU A 11 -29.04 3.38 3.23
CA LEU A 11 -28.20 2.55 2.37
C LEU A 11 -27.00 3.33 1.78
N VAL A 12 -27.23 4.56 1.32
CA VAL A 12 -26.17 5.45 0.83
C VAL A 12 -25.22 5.83 1.96
N ALA A 13 -25.74 6.18 3.15
CA ALA A 13 -24.92 6.44 4.33
C ALA A 13 -24.14 5.19 4.75
N GLY A 14 -24.72 4.00 4.64
CA GLY A 14 -24.05 2.72 4.86
C GLY A 14 -22.89 2.51 3.88
N ALA A 15 -23.12 2.66 2.58
CA ALA A 15 -22.07 2.51 1.57
C ALA A 15 -20.98 3.58 1.68
N VAL A 16 -21.35 4.83 1.95
CA VAL A 16 -20.41 5.91 2.23
C VAL A 16 -19.62 5.62 3.51
N ALA A 17 -20.23 5.09 4.56
CA ALA A 17 -19.53 4.68 5.78
C ALA A 17 -18.56 3.51 5.54
N LEU A 18 -18.91 2.54 4.68
CA LEU A 18 -18.02 1.45 4.26
C LEU A 18 -16.81 1.98 3.48
N ILE A 19 -17.04 2.92 2.55
CA ILE A 19 -15.98 3.55 1.75
C ILE A 19 -15.09 4.44 2.64
N LEU A 20 -15.69 5.25 3.51
CA LEU A 20 -14.98 6.12 4.45
C LEU A 20 -14.20 5.30 5.49
N GLN A 21 -14.69 4.15 5.93
CA GLN A 21 -13.91 3.24 6.78
C GLN A 21 -12.77 2.58 6.01
N GLY A 22 -12.97 2.19 4.75
CA GLY A 22 -11.88 1.75 3.87
C GLY A 22 -10.80 2.83 3.67
N TRP A 23 -11.22 4.10 3.57
CA TRP A 23 -10.33 5.26 3.52
C TRP A 23 -9.68 5.59 4.87
N ARG A 24 -10.39 5.41 5.99
CA ARG A 24 -9.81 5.51 7.35
C ARG A 24 -8.79 4.40 7.59
N PHE A 25 -8.97 3.21 7.05
CA PHE A 25 -7.93 2.16 7.02
C PHE A 25 -6.69 2.62 6.24
N SER A 26 -6.86 3.39 5.17
CA SER A 26 -5.73 4.02 4.45
C SER A 26 -5.01 5.08 5.30
N HIS A 27 -5.67 5.67 6.30
CA HIS A 27 -5.11 6.70 7.20
C HIS A 27 -4.96 6.21 8.65
N ALA A 28 -5.12 4.92 8.92
CA ALA A 28 -4.93 4.34 10.24
C ALA A 28 -3.44 4.30 10.56
N ARG A 29 -3.00 5.44 11.11
CA ARG A 29 -2.04 5.63 12.20
C ARG A 29 -0.96 4.56 12.31
N THR A 30 0.03 4.69 11.44
CA THR A 30 1.37 4.11 11.64
C THR A 30 2.19 4.94 12.65
N ALA A 31 1.59 5.96 13.29
CA ALA A 31 2.25 6.84 14.24
C ALA A 31 2.03 6.46 15.72
N GLU A 32 1.05 5.61 16.05
CA GLU A 32 0.62 5.43 17.46
C GLU A 32 1.17 4.15 18.12
N THR A 33 1.80 3.25 17.38
CA THR A 33 2.55 2.10 17.95
C THR A 33 3.99 2.50 18.35
N ILE A 34 4.38 3.76 18.12
CA ILE A 34 5.73 4.26 18.38
C ILE A 34 5.95 4.59 19.87
N GLU A 35 4.90 4.75 20.68
CA GLU A 35 5.01 5.06 22.12
C GLU A 35 5.07 3.83 23.03
N GLN A 36 4.98 2.60 22.49
CA GLN A 36 4.99 1.37 23.29
C GLN A 36 6.28 0.54 23.21
N ILE A 37 7.32 1.04 22.56
CA ILE A 37 8.63 0.35 22.46
C ILE A 37 9.72 1.06 23.30
N ASP A 38 9.42 2.21 23.91
CA ASP A 38 10.44 3.11 24.44
C ASP A 38 10.81 2.92 25.93
N ALA A 39 10.36 1.83 26.58
CA ALA A 39 10.72 1.55 27.96
C ALA A 39 11.24 0.12 28.13
N TYR A 40 12.56 -0.02 28.03
CA TYR A 40 13.38 -1.00 28.77
C TYR A 40 12.76 -2.39 29.00
N GLY A 41 12.97 -3.29 28.04
CA GLY A 41 12.86 -4.75 28.24
C GLY A 41 11.47 -5.27 28.61
N PHE A 42 10.65 -5.62 27.62
CA PHE A 42 9.39 -6.35 27.89
C PHE A 42 9.11 -7.46 26.89
N SER A 43 8.62 -8.56 27.47
CA SER A 43 8.34 -9.86 26.87
C SER A 43 7.44 -9.79 25.64
N ALA A 44 7.94 -10.34 24.53
CA ALA A 44 7.09 -10.98 23.53
C ALA A 44 6.48 -12.27 24.11
N LYS A 45 5.55 -12.13 25.06
CA LYS A 45 4.69 -13.23 25.48
C LYS A 45 3.36 -12.73 26.01
N ARG A 46 2.52 -12.23 25.09
CA ARG A 46 1.04 -12.31 25.12
C ARG A 46 0.45 -11.70 23.85
N SER A 47 0.50 -12.44 22.74
CA SER A 47 -0.32 -12.13 21.55
C SER A 47 -0.98 -13.38 20.95
N VAL A 48 -0.89 -14.53 21.61
CA VAL A 48 -1.54 -15.77 21.16
C VAL A 48 -2.91 -15.98 21.83
N GLU A 49 -3.27 -15.23 22.87
CA GLU A 49 -4.47 -15.52 23.67
C GLU A 49 -5.34 -14.31 24.09
N ALA A 50 -5.06 -13.09 23.62
CA ALA A 50 -5.75 -11.89 24.14
C ALA A 50 -6.57 -11.04 23.13
N ASP A 51 -6.57 -11.30 21.81
CA ASP A 51 -7.32 -10.48 20.84
C ASP A 51 -8.48 -11.20 20.15
N ALA A 52 -9.21 -12.02 20.91
CA ALA A 52 -10.58 -12.42 20.57
C ALA A 52 -11.63 -11.40 21.03
N SER A 53 -11.25 -10.31 21.71
CA SER A 53 -12.23 -9.39 22.29
C SER A 53 -11.70 -7.96 22.52
N GLY A 54 -11.90 -7.10 21.51
CA GLY A 54 -12.02 -5.65 21.69
C GLY A 54 -10.72 -4.85 21.58
N GLN A 55 -10.65 -3.66 20.99
CA GLN A 55 -11.68 -2.68 20.67
C GLN A 55 -11.10 -1.66 19.65
N SER A 56 -11.60 -1.71 18.41
CA SER A 56 -11.94 -0.54 17.58
C SER A 56 -12.58 -1.00 16.26
N THR A 57 -13.27 -2.13 16.27
CA THR A 57 -13.95 -2.67 15.11
C THR A 57 -15.39 -2.18 15.14
N GLY A 58 -15.65 -1.08 14.41
CA GLY A 58 -17.00 -0.63 14.12
C GLY A 58 -17.88 -1.79 13.65
N ALA A 59 -19.20 -1.71 13.83
CA ALA A 59 -20.16 -2.79 13.52
C ALA A 59 -19.90 -3.47 12.17
N VAL A 60 -19.48 -2.69 11.18
CA VAL A 60 -19.02 -3.12 9.84
C VAL A 60 -17.92 -4.17 9.86
N ALA A 61 -16.88 -4.02 10.67
CA ALA A 61 -15.74 -4.94 10.70
C ALA A 61 -16.13 -6.32 11.26
N ARG A 62 -17.03 -6.35 12.23
CA ARG A 62 -17.61 -7.60 12.75
C ARG A 62 -18.46 -8.31 11.70
N ILE A 63 -19.23 -7.55 10.91
CA ILE A 63 -20.02 -8.07 9.81
C ILE A 63 -19.09 -8.60 8.69
N ALA A 64 -18.02 -7.87 8.37
CA ALA A 64 -17.04 -8.28 7.37
C ALA A 64 -16.37 -9.61 7.73
N ASP A 65 -15.96 -9.79 8.98
CA ASP A 65 -15.31 -11.03 9.43
C ASP A 65 -16.28 -12.23 9.41
N ARG A 66 -17.54 -12.01 9.85
CA ARG A 66 -18.62 -13.01 9.76
C ARG A 66 -18.89 -13.41 8.30
N VAL A 67 -19.05 -12.44 7.41
CA VAL A 67 -19.29 -12.69 5.97
C VAL A 67 -18.08 -13.36 5.30
N GLY A 68 -16.86 -12.96 5.67
CA GLY A 68 -15.63 -13.57 5.18
C GLY A 68 -15.47 -15.03 5.61
N SER A 69 -15.97 -15.40 6.79
CA SER A 69 -15.94 -16.78 7.29
C SER A 69 -16.85 -17.75 6.53
N LEU A 70 -17.89 -17.22 5.86
CA LEU A 70 -18.88 -17.99 5.09
C LEU A 70 -18.50 -18.21 3.62
N ALA A 71 -17.36 -17.68 3.15
CA ALA A 71 -16.88 -17.83 1.78
C ALA A 71 -15.63 -18.75 1.66
N PRO A 72 -15.70 -20.04 2.05
CA PRO A 72 -14.53 -20.91 2.09
C PRO A 72 -13.97 -21.29 0.71
N SER A 73 -14.77 -21.25 -0.38
CA SER A 73 -14.36 -21.70 -1.72
C SER A 73 -13.51 -20.68 -2.50
N VAL A 74 -13.61 -19.38 -2.21
CA VAL A 74 -12.78 -18.32 -2.84
C VAL A 74 -11.48 -18.07 -2.05
N ALA A 75 -11.39 -18.62 -0.82
CA ALA A 75 -10.43 -18.18 0.18
C ALA A 75 -9.15 -19.04 0.28
N THR A 76 -9.16 -20.33 -0.05
CA THR A 76 -8.03 -21.23 0.25
C THR A 76 -6.76 -20.95 -0.58
N GLY A 77 -6.89 -20.64 -1.87
CA GLY A 77 -5.74 -20.27 -2.72
C GLY A 77 -5.28 -18.82 -2.57
N GLY A 78 -6.21 -17.90 -2.31
CA GLY A 78 -5.94 -16.45 -2.25
C GLY A 78 -5.41 -15.93 -0.91
N GLN A 79 -5.64 -16.66 0.19
CA GLN A 79 -5.26 -16.22 1.54
C GLN A 79 -3.76 -15.95 1.70
N ARG A 80 -2.89 -16.78 1.11
CA ARG A 80 -1.44 -16.59 1.17
C ARG A 80 -1.01 -15.31 0.43
N ALA A 81 -1.58 -15.06 -0.74
CA ALA A 81 -1.29 -13.86 -1.52
C ALA A 81 -1.79 -12.58 -0.84
N ILE A 82 -2.98 -12.63 -0.23
CA ILE A 82 -3.54 -11.52 0.55
C ILE A 82 -2.69 -11.28 1.81
N ARG A 83 -2.30 -12.34 2.51
CA ARG A 83 -1.41 -12.24 3.67
C ARG A 83 -0.08 -11.59 3.32
N LYS A 84 0.55 -11.99 2.20
CA LYS A 84 1.78 -11.36 1.72
C LYS A 84 1.59 -9.85 1.46
N GLN A 85 0.46 -9.45 0.89
CA GLN A 85 0.16 -8.03 0.65
C GLN A 85 -0.15 -7.25 1.94
N LEU A 86 -0.77 -7.89 2.92
CA LEU A 86 -1.02 -7.29 4.24
C LEU A 86 0.29 -7.05 4.99
N ILE A 87 1.18 -8.04 4.99
CA ILE A 87 2.52 -7.91 5.57
C ILE A 87 3.31 -6.80 4.86
N ALA A 88 3.33 -6.80 3.52
CA ALA A 88 3.99 -5.75 2.76
C ALA A 88 3.39 -4.35 3.01
N ALA A 89 2.09 -4.27 3.34
CA ALA A 89 1.41 -3.02 3.73
C ALA A 89 1.63 -2.60 5.20
N GLY A 90 2.34 -3.41 5.99
CA GLY A 90 2.55 -3.17 7.42
C GLY A 90 1.29 -3.37 8.27
N LEU A 91 0.32 -4.14 7.79
CA LEU A 91 -0.94 -4.45 8.48
C LEU A 91 -0.86 -5.84 9.10
N TYR A 92 -0.16 -5.96 10.23
CA TYR A 92 0.06 -7.25 10.91
C TYR A 92 -1.18 -7.76 11.65
N ASP A 93 -2.02 -6.85 12.17
CA ASP A 93 -3.20 -7.21 12.98
C ASP A 93 -4.46 -7.51 12.14
N THR A 94 -4.41 -7.24 10.84
CA THR A 94 -5.58 -7.42 9.96
C THR A 94 -5.63 -8.84 9.43
N SER A 95 -6.73 -9.55 9.69
CA SER A 95 -6.92 -10.89 9.16
C SER A 95 -7.15 -10.85 7.63
N PRO A 96 -6.59 -11.81 6.86
CA PRO A 96 -6.90 -11.94 5.43
C PRO A 96 -8.40 -12.12 5.16
N ARG A 97 -9.14 -12.67 6.14
CA ARG A 97 -10.60 -12.87 6.09
C ARG A 97 -11.34 -11.54 6.11
N MET A 98 -10.88 -10.57 6.90
CA MET A 98 -11.47 -9.23 6.96
C MET A 98 -11.39 -8.52 5.62
N VAL A 99 -10.28 -8.65 4.88
CA VAL A 99 -10.13 -8.09 3.52
C VAL A 99 -11.12 -8.74 2.54
N VAL A 100 -11.29 -10.06 2.60
CA VAL A 100 -12.29 -10.78 1.79
C VAL A 100 -13.70 -10.34 2.17
N GLY A 101 -13.98 -10.17 3.46
CA GLY A 101 -15.22 -9.64 3.99
C GLY A 101 -15.57 -8.26 3.42
N TYR A 102 -14.60 -7.34 3.39
CA TYR A 102 -14.78 -6.03 2.77
C TYR A 102 -15.06 -6.12 1.26
N ARG A 103 -14.42 -7.05 0.54
CA ARG A 103 -14.68 -7.26 -0.90
C ARG A 103 -16.11 -7.75 -1.13
N ILE A 104 -16.59 -8.69 -0.32
CA ILE A 104 -17.96 -9.19 -0.43
C ILE A 104 -18.97 -8.09 -0.06
N LEU A 105 -18.74 -7.38 1.04
CA LEU A 105 -19.63 -6.30 1.49
C LEU A 105 -19.72 -5.16 0.47
N LEU A 106 -18.60 -4.76 -0.14
CA LEU A 106 -18.62 -3.70 -1.15
C LEU A 106 -19.18 -4.21 -2.49
N ALA A 107 -18.85 -5.43 -2.89
CA ALA A 107 -19.38 -6.03 -4.12
C ALA A 107 -20.88 -6.29 -4.05
N ALA A 108 -21.45 -6.55 -2.86
CA ALA A 108 -22.89 -6.69 -2.67
C ALA A 108 -23.59 -5.37 -2.33
N GLY A 109 -22.95 -4.52 -1.52
CA GLY A 109 -23.54 -3.27 -1.04
C GLY A 109 -23.68 -2.20 -2.12
N LEU A 110 -22.67 -2.03 -2.98
CA LEU A 110 -22.70 -1.01 -4.04
C LEU A 110 -23.82 -1.27 -5.08
N PRO A 111 -24.02 -2.50 -5.59
CA PRO A 111 -25.15 -2.80 -6.47
C PRO A 111 -26.50 -2.66 -5.78
N LEU A 112 -26.61 -2.97 -4.48
CA LEU A 112 -27.87 -2.84 -3.75
C LEU A 112 -28.31 -1.38 -3.64
N VAL A 113 -27.36 -0.48 -3.37
CA VAL A 113 -27.59 0.98 -3.36
C VAL A 113 -28.00 1.47 -4.73
N TRP A 114 -27.34 0.99 -5.79
CA TRP A 114 -27.69 1.35 -7.16
C TRP A 114 -29.07 0.86 -7.58
N LEU A 115 -29.42 -0.37 -7.22
CA LEU A 115 -30.75 -0.93 -7.50
C LEU A 115 -31.83 -0.14 -6.78
N TRP A 116 -31.60 0.25 -5.52
CA TRP A 116 -32.51 1.12 -4.78
C TRP A 116 -32.65 2.51 -5.44
N LEU A 117 -31.53 3.12 -5.84
CA LEU A 117 -31.51 4.42 -6.54
C LEU A 117 -32.29 4.33 -7.86
N ALA A 118 -32.06 3.28 -8.63
CA ALA A 118 -32.71 3.06 -9.92
C ALA A 118 -34.21 2.81 -9.82
N ALA A 119 -34.65 2.14 -8.75
CA ALA A 119 -36.07 1.97 -8.43
C ALA A 119 -36.74 3.30 -8.03
N ALA A 120 -35.99 4.24 -7.46
CA ALA A 120 -36.49 5.56 -7.06
C ALA A 120 -36.56 6.57 -8.21
N THR A 121 -35.65 6.48 -9.19
CA THR A 121 -35.55 7.43 -10.31
C THR A 121 -36.17 6.94 -11.62
N GLY A 122 -36.48 5.63 -11.72
CA GLY A 122 -37.12 5.04 -12.91
C GLY A 122 -36.17 4.88 -14.09
N PHE A 123 -34.93 4.45 -13.87
CA PHE A 123 -33.98 4.19 -14.96
C PHE A 123 -34.44 3.04 -15.88
N ALA A 124 -34.05 3.12 -17.16
CA ALA A 124 -34.29 2.05 -18.12
C ALA A 124 -33.59 0.74 -17.68
N PHE A 125 -34.27 -0.41 -17.87
CA PHE A 125 -33.79 -1.73 -17.43
C PHE A 125 -32.33 -2.01 -17.82
N GLY A 126 -31.92 -1.64 -19.05
CA GLY A 126 -30.54 -1.79 -19.51
C GLY A 126 -29.50 -1.05 -18.66
N MET A 127 -29.79 0.18 -18.21
CA MET A 127 -28.88 0.93 -17.34
C MET A 127 -28.81 0.33 -15.93
N ILE A 128 -29.91 -0.24 -15.44
CA ILE A 128 -29.94 -0.91 -14.13
C ILE A 128 -29.00 -2.11 -14.13
N VAL A 129 -29.13 -2.99 -15.13
CA VAL A 129 -28.29 -4.19 -15.26
C VAL A 129 -26.82 -3.82 -15.43
N VAL A 130 -26.50 -2.86 -16.29
CA VAL A 130 -25.12 -2.40 -16.50
C VAL A 130 -24.53 -1.82 -15.22
N GLY A 131 -25.26 -0.96 -14.50
CA GLY A 131 -24.77 -0.36 -13.26
C GLY A 131 -24.54 -1.37 -12.14
N ILE A 132 -25.40 -2.39 -12.01
CA ILE A 132 -25.20 -3.51 -11.06
C ILE A 132 -23.88 -4.23 -11.35
N ILE A 133 -23.66 -4.60 -12.62
CA ILE A 133 -22.46 -5.34 -13.03
C ILE A 133 -21.21 -4.50 -12.78
N VAL A 134 -21.21 -3.24 -13.22
CA VAL A 134 -20.06 -2.34 -13.07
C VAL A 134 -19.72 -2.09 -11.60
N LEU A 135 -20.73 -1.82 -10.76
CA LEU A 135 -20.52 -1.54 -9.34
C LEU A 135 -20.12 -2.78 -8.54
N ALA A 136 -20.61 -3.96 -8.90
CA ALA A 136 -20.17 -5.22 -8.30
C ALA A 136 -18.69 -5.48 -8.59
N ILE A 137 -18.27 -5.29 -9.84
CA ILE A 137 -16.87 -5.42 -10.25
C ILE A 137 -15.99 -4.40 -9.53
N LEU A 138 -16.42 -3.14 -9.48
CA LEU A 138 -15.69 -2.08 -8.77
C LEU A 138 -15.57 -2.39 -7.28
N GLY A 139 -16.65 -2.79 -6.61
CA GLY A 139 -16.65 -3.16 -5.19
C GLY A 139 -15.72 -4.33 -4.87
N TRP A 140 -15.56 -5.27 -5.81
CA TRP A 140 -14.66 -6.40 -5.66
C TRP A 140 -13.17 -6.04 -5.84
N ILE A 141 -12.86 -5.12 -6.76
CA ILE A 141 -11.48 -4.73 -7.13
C ILE A 141 -10.93 -3.66 -6.19
N LEU A 142 -11.76 -2.70 -5.78
CA LEU A 142 -11.34 -1.49 -5.06
C LEU A 142 -10.53 -1.80 -3.78
N PRO A 143 -10.92 -2.73 -2.89
CA PRO A 143 -10.19 -2.99 -1.65
C PRO A 143 -8.78 -3.55 -1.92
N MET A 144 -8.66 -4.43 -2.92
CA MET A 144 -7.39 -5.02 -3.31
C MET A 144 -6.46 -3.97 -3.92
N LEU A 145 -7.00 -3.03 -4.68
CA LEU A 145 -6.25 -1.94 -5.28
C LEU A 145 -5.72 -0.97 -4.22
N VAL A 146 -6.53 -0.62 -3.21
CA VAL A 146 -6.10 0.21 -2.08
C VAL A 146 -4.99 -0.49 -1.29
N LEU A 147 -5.15 -1.78 -0.98
CA LEU A 147 -4.13 -2.57 -0.29
C LEU A 147 -2.81 -2.61 -1.06
N LYS A 148 -2.86 -2.90 -2.37
CA LYS A 148 -1.68 -2.91 -3.23
C LYS A 148 -1.00 -1.55 -3.31
N ARG A 149 -1.77 -0.46 -3.39
CA ARG A 149 -1.22 0.90 -3.39
C ARG A 149 -0.48 1.20 -2.08
N ARG A 150 -1.08 0.86 -0.93
CA ARG A 150 -0.44 1.03 0.38
C ARG A 150 0.84 0.19 0.53
N ALA A 151 0.77 -1.09 0.15
CA ALA A 151 1.94 -1.98 0.15
C ALA A 151 3.06 -1.41 -0.71
N ARG A 152 2.73 -0.93 -1.92
CA ARG A 152 3.69 -0.32 -2.83
C ARG A 152 4.31 0.97 -2.28
N GLN A 153 3.50 1.85 -1.70
CA GLN A 153 4.01 3.10 -1.09
C GLN A 153 4.98 2.80 0.06
N ARG A 154 4.64 1.82 0.90
CA ARG A 154 5.51 1.38 2.00
C ARG A 154 6.82 0.78 1.49
N THR A 155 6.78 -0.12 0.50
CA THR A 155 8.00 -0.71 -0.05
C THR A 155 8.87 0.30 -0.79
N GLU A 156 8.27 1.27 -1.49
CA GLU A 156 9.00 2.39 -2.10
C GLU A 156 9.68 3.28 -1.05
N ALA A 157 9.02 3.54 0.09
CA ALA A 157 9.63 4.28 1.20
C ALA A 157 10.83 3.52 1.80
N ILE A 158 10.69 2.21 2.02
CA ILE A 158 11.79 1.35 2.52
C ILE A 158 13.00 1.38 1.57
N ASP A 159 12.78 1.23 0.26
CA ASP A 159 13.87 1.24 -0.73
C ASP A 159 14.52 2.63 -0.86
N TYR A 160 13.78 3.69 -0.58
CA TYR A 160 14.27 5.07 -0.56
C TYR A 160 15.14 5.38 0.67
N GLU A 161 14.78 4.85 1.84
CA GLU A 161 15.51 5.01 3.12
C GLU A 161 16.74 4.09 3.20
N LEU A 162 16.79 3.02 2.40
CA LEU A 162 17.85 2.00 2.46
C LEU A 162 19.29 2.53 2.27
N PRO A 163 19.60 3.47 1.35
CA PRO A 163 20.93 4.02 1.22
C PRO A 163 21.42 4.72 2.50
N GLU A 164 20.50 5.35 3.26
CA GLU A 164 20.81 6.02 4.52
C GLU A 164 21.18 5.01 5.61
N LEU A 165 20.45 3.90 5.70
CA LEU A 165 20.83 2.75 6.54
C LEU A 165 22.25 2.27 6.22
N ILE A 166 22.54 2.04 4.95
CA ILE A 166 23.84 1.48 4.54
C ILE A 166 24.96 2.48 4.83
N ASP A 167 24.75 3.77 4.59
CA ASP A 167 25.73 4.81 4.92
C ASP A 167 26.02 4.84 6.44
N LEU A 168 24.99 4.71 7.29
CA LEU A 168 25.18 4.62 8.74
C LEU A 168 25.97 3.36 9.14
N LEU A 169 25.62 2.20 8.57
CA LEU A 169 26.32 0.94 8.83
C LEU A 169 27.79 1.00 8.42
N VAL A 170 28.11 1.64 7.29
CA VAL A 170 29.51 1.84 6.87
C VAL A 170 30.27 2.63 7.94
N VAL A 171 29.74 3.76 8.38
CA VAL A 171 30.41 4.63 9.36
C VAL A 171 30.63 3.91 10.70
N THR A 172 29.63 3.16 11.20
CA THR A 172 29.76 2.45 12.48
C THR A 172 30.69 1.24 12.39
N LEU A 173 30.63 0.49 11.28
CA LEU A 173 31.55 -0.65 11.06
C LEU A 173 33.00 -0.19 10.86
N GLU A 174 33.22 0.93 10.17
CA GLU A 174 34.55 1.54 10.03
C GLU A 174 35.10 2.06 11.36
N ALA A 175 34.21 2.47 12.27
CA ALA A 175 34.55 2.79 13.66
C ALA A 175 34.82 1.55 14.54
N GLY A 176 34.73 0.33 13.99
CA GLY A 176 35.02 -0.92 14.70
C GLY A 176 33.84 -1.49 15.50
N VAL A 177 32.62 -0.97 15.32
CA VAL A 177 31.41 -1.52 15.95
C VAL A 177 31.01 -2.83 15.26
N SER A 178 30.46 -3.79 16.01
CA SER A 178 29.95 -5.03 15.41
C SER A 178 28.74 -4.76 14.50
N PHE A 179 28.47 -5.65 13.54
CA PHE A 179 27.33 -5.50 12.62
C PHE A 179 25.98 -5.44 13.36
N VAL A 180 25.78 -6.31 14.34
CA VAL A 180 24.53 -6.33 15.12
C VAL A 180 24.36 -5.05 15.95
N ALA A 181 25.42 -4.55 16.57
CA ALA A 181 25.37 -3.29 17.29
C ALA A 181 25.15 -2.09 16.35
N SER A 182 25.74 -2.13 15.15
CA SER A 182 25.51 -1.13 14.09
C SER A 182 24.05 -1.11 13.63
N LEU A 183 23.41 -2.28 13.48
CA LEU A 183 21.98 -2.39 13.19
C LEU A 183 21.11 -1.84 14.32
N GLN A 184 21.50 -2.03 15.58
CA GLN A 184 20.78 -1.45 16.73
C GLN A 184 20.83 0.08 16.70
N MET A 185 22.01 0.66 16.51
CA MET A 185 22.17 2.11 16.35
C MET A 185 21.36 2.64 15.16
N ALA A 186 21.32 1.90 14.05
CA ALA A 186 20.50 2.26 12.90
C ALA A 186 19.01 2.22 13.17
N ALA A 187 18.54 1.22 13.90
CA ALA A 187 17.14 1.07 14.27
C ALA A 187 16.63 2.18 15.22
N GLU A 188 17.53 2.74 16.03
CA GLU A 188 17.24 3.90 16.90
C GLU A 188 17.22 5.23 16.13
N ARG A 189 18.06 5.35 15.10
CA ARG A 189 18.18 6.59 14.32
C ARG A 189 17.17 6.69 13.18
N LEU A 190 16.88 5.57 12.52
CA LEU A 190 15.98 5.54 11.38
C LEU A 190 14.53 5.44 11.87
N GLY A 191 13.74 6.45 11.50
CA GLY A 191 12.29 6.40 11.64
C GLY A 191 11.62 5.60 10.53
N GLY A 192 10.32 5.83 10.37
CA GLY A 192 9.57 5.36 9.20
C GLY A 192 9.43 3.84 9.09
N PRO A 193 9.03 3.34 7.90
CA PRO A 193 8.81 1.92 7.67
C PRO A 193 10.07 1.06 7.78
N LEU A 194 11.24 1.58 7.37
CA LEU A 194 12.50 0.83 7.45
C LEU A 194 12.94 0.63 8.90
N GLY A 195 12.85 1.67 9.74
CA GLY A 195 13.17 1.58 11.17
C GLY A 195 12.25 0.59 11.92
N VAL A 196 10.97 0.51 11.54
CA VAL A 196 10.06 -0.53 12.07
C VAL A 196 10.56 -1.93 11.72
N GLU A 197 10.90 -2.19 10.45
CA GLU A 197 11.39 -3.50 10.03
C GLU A 197 12.71 -3.89 10.71
N LEU A 198 13.64 -2.94 10.88
CA LEU A 198 14.89 -3.17 11.61
C LEU A 198 14.65 -3.56 13.07
N ARG A 199 13.72 -2.88 13.75
CA ARG A 199 13.36 -3.22 15.14
C ARG A 199 12.74 -4.62 15.24
N ILE A 200 11.86 -4.99 14.31
CA ILE A 200 11.28 -6.35 14.25
C ILE A 200 12.41 -7.37 14.03
N THR A 201 13.33 -7.11 13.10
CA THR A 201 14.47 -8.00 12.82
C THR A 201 15.40 -8.17 14.03
N LEU A 202 15.70 -7.09 14.76
CA LEU A 202 16.48 -7.16 15.99
C LEU A 202 15.73 -7.92 17.10
N GLN A 203 14.40 -7.79 17.14
CA GLN A 203 13.57 -8.54 18.07
C GLN A 203 13.58 -10.04 17.75
N GLU A 204 13.49 -10.41 16.47
CA GLU A 204 13.62 -11.78 15.97
C GLU A 204 14.95 -12.40 16.41
N GLN A 205 16.06 -11.66 16.31
CA GLN A 205 17.36 -12.12 16.83
C GLN A 205 17.34 -12.33 18.35
N ARG A 206 16.72 -11.42 19.12
CA ARG A 206 16.58 -11.57 20.58
C ARG A 206 15.74 -12.78 20.97
N MET A 207 14.83 -13.23 20.09
CA MET A 207 14.04 -14.45 20.27
C MET A 207 14.80 -15.73 19.90
N GLY A 208 16.08 -15.62 19.51
CA GLY A 208 16.95 -16.77 19.25
C GLY A 208 17.14 -17.09 17.76
N LEU A 209 16.59 -16.30 16.83
CA LEU A 209 16.90 -16.45 15.42
C LEU A 209 18.34 -15.97 15.12
N THR A 210 19.00 -16.65 14.20
CA THR A 210 20.31 -16.20 13.71
C THR A 210 20.18 -14.90 12.92
N THR A 211 21.27 -14.12 12.80
CA THR A 211 21.29 -12.90 11.97
C THR A 211 20.80 -13.16 10.55
N ASN A 212 21.25 -14.25 9.94
CA ASN A 212 20.84 -14.62 8.58
C ASN A 212 19.35 -14.95 8.49
N GLU A 213 18.78 -15.63 9.47
CA GLU A 213 17.34 -15.94 9.51
C GLU A 213 16.50 -14.68 9.72
N ALA A 214 16.89 -13.81 10.64
CA ALA A 214 16.17 -12.57 10.92
C ALA A 214 16.22 -11.60 9.70
N LEU A 215 17.35 -11.50 9.01
CA LEU A 215 17.47 -10.71 7.77
C LEU A 215 16.66 -11.31 6.62
N LYS A 216 16.58 -12.65 6.51
CA LYS A 216 15.68 -13.31 5.55
C LYS A 216 14.21 -13.06 5.89
N GLY A 217 13.84 -13.11 7.17
CA GLY A 217 12.50 -12.76 7.64
C GLY A 217 12.13 -11.31 7.31
N MET A 218 13.08 -10.38 7.45
CA MET A 218 12.91 -9.00 6.99
C MET A 218 12.58 -8.92 5.50
N LEU A 219 13.24 -9.74 4.68
CA LEU A 219 12.99 -9.79 3.24
C LEU A 219 11.61 -10.37 2.89
N ASP A 220 11.14 -11.37 3.65
CA ASP A 220 9.80 -11.92 3.48
C ASP A 220 8.71 -10.87 3.78
N ARG A 221 8.99 -9.93 4.68
CA ARG A 221 8.09 -8.82 5.03
C ARG A 221 8.19 -7.63 4.09
N ALA A 222 9.42 -7.23 3.73
CA ALA A 222 9.75 -6.02 2.98
C ALA A 222 10.63 -6.34 1.76
N ASP A 223 10.04 -7.01 0.76
CA ASP A 223 10.74 -7.43 -0.45
C ASP A 223 10.92 -6.28 -1.45
N THR A 224 12.04 -5.55 -1.32
CA THR A 224 12.46 -4.51 -2.28
C THR A 224 13.74 -4.91 -3.01
N PRO A 225 14.02 -4.37 -4.21
CA PRO A 225 15.27 -4.69 -4.91
C PRO A 225 16.51 -4.32 -4.09
N GLY A 226 16.51 -3.19 -3.39
CA GLY A 226 17.62 -2.79 -2.54
C GLY A 226 17.76 -3.70 -1.34
N MET A 227 16.65 -4.04 -0.68
CA MET A 227 16.65 -4.94 0.47
C MET A 227 17.19 -6.32 0.11
N ARG A 228 16.80 -6.85 -1.07
CA ARG A 228 17.34 -8.11 -1.60
C ARG A 228 18.85 -8.05 -1.76
N THR A 229 19.37 -6.97 -2.35
CA THR A 229 20.81 -6.80 -2.52
C THR A 229 21.51 -6.71 -1.17
N PHE A 230 21.00 -5.87 -0.24
CA PHE A 230 21.55 -5.71 1.10
C PHE A 230 21.63 -7.04 1.87
N VAL A 231 20.50 -7.74 2.02
CA VAL A 231 20.44 -9.01 2.76
C VAL A 231 21.36 -10.05 2.13
N ARG A 232 21.36 -10.18 0.79
CA ARG A 232 22.25 -11.11 0.09
C ARG A 232 23.72 -10.79 0.32
N SER A 233 24.11 -9.52 0.23
CA SER A 233 25.48 -9.08 0.44
C SER A 233 25.95 -9.37 1.87
N VAL A 234 25.10 -9.15 2.88
CA VAL A 234 25.42 -9.47 4.28
C VAL A 234 25.57 -10.97 4.48
N VAL A 235 24.58 -11.76 4.07
CA VAL A 235 24.59 -13.24 4.21
C VAL A 235 25.82 -13.83 3.50
N GLN A 236 26.10 -13.37 2.28
CA GLN A 236 27.26 -13.82 1.51
C GLN A 236 28.58 -13.42 2.19
N GLY A 237 28.63 -12.22 2.76
CA GLY A 237 29.78 -11.72 3.50
C GLY A 237 30.17 -12.56 4.70
N GLU A 238 29.18 -12.96 5.50
CA GLU A 238 29.39 -13.84 6.65
C GLU A 238 29.91 -15.21 6.19
N THR A 239 29.35 -15.79 5.12
CA THR A 239 29.77 -17.11 4.62
C THR A 239 31.18 -17.13 4.03
N LEU A 240 31.63 -16.02 3.44
CA LEU A 240 32.94 -15.92 2.78
C LEU A 240 34.03 -15.37 3.71
N GLY A 241 33.70 -15.01 4.96
CA GLY A 241 34.65 -14.45 5.93
C GLY A 241 35.24 -13.10 5.53
N THR A 242 34.65 -12.41 4.56
CA THR A 242 35.12 -11.11 4.06
C THR A 242 34.74 -9.99 5.02
N SER A 243 35.57 -8.95 5.14
CA SER A 243 35.29 -7.85 6.07
C SER A 243 33.93 -7.19 5.77
N THR A 244 33.02 -7.21 6.74
CA THR A 244 31.67 -6.66 6.59
C THR A 244 31.70 -5.17 6.18
N GLY A 245 32.68 -4.42 6.66
CA GLY A 245 32.90 -3.03 6.27
C GLY A 245 33.15 -2.83 4.77
N GLN A 246 33.99 -3.67 4.14
CA GLN A 246 34.25 -3.58 2.69
C GLN A 246 33.00 -3.86 1.85
N ILE A 247 32.18 -4.83 2.28
CA ILE A 247 30.91 -5.15 1.62
C ILE A 247 29.95 -3.98 1.71
N MET A 248 29.80 -3.40 2.91
CA MET A 248 28.93 -2.24 3.11
C MET A 248 29.43 -1.03 2.31
N ARG A 249 30.74 -0.81 2.19
CA ARG A 249 31.31 0.27 1.37
C ARG A 249 31.01 0.10 -0.12
N ASN A 250 31.17 -1.12 -0.64
CA ASN A 250 30.80 -1.44 -2.03
C ASN A 250 29.30 -1.23 -2.26
N LEU A 251 28.47 -1.72 -1.34
CA LEU A 251 27.03 -1.59 -1.40
C LEU A 251 26.57 -0.13 -1.30
N ALA A 252 27.20 0.69 -0.46
CA ALA A 252 26.93 2.13 -0.37
C ALA A 252 27.19 2.81 -1.71
N GLY A 253 28.31 2.48 -2.37
CA GLY A 253 28.62 2.94 -3.72
C GLY A 253 27.54 2.55 -4.75
N GLU A 254 27.10 1.29 -4.71
CA GLU A 254 26.04 0.78 -5.58
C GLU A 254 24.70 1.50 -5.33
N MET A 255 24.31 1.71 -4.06
CA MET A 255 23.08 2.38 -3.69
C MET A 255 23.09 3.87 -4.07
N ARG A 256 24.22 4.56 -3.92
CA ARG A 256 24.37 5.95 -4.39
C ARG A 256 24.24 6.03 -5.92
N LYS A 257 24.85 5.09 -6.64
CA LYS A 257 24.72 4.99 -8.11
C LYS A 257 23.27 4.72 -8.52
N ARG A 258 22.58 3.81 -7.83
CA ARG A 258 21.16 3.50 -8.05
C ARG A 258 20.27 4.72 -7.79
N ARG A 259 20.48 5.44 -6.69
CA ARG A 259 19.75 6.68 -6.37
C ARG A 259 19.91 7.73 -7.47
N ARG A 260 21.13 7.90 -8.00
CA ARG A 260 21.40 8.77 -9.15
C ARG A 260 20.66 8.31 -10.41
N SER A 261 20.70 7.02 -10.74
CA SER A 261 20.02 6.45 -11.91
C SER A 261 18.50 6.64 -11.83
N VAL A 262 17.88 6.45 -10.66
CA VAL A 262 16.44 6.71 -10.47
C VAL A 262 16.10 8.19 -10.64
N ALA A 263 16.96 9.10 -10.18
CA ALA A 263 16.78 10.53 -10.41
C ALA A 263 16.90 10.89 -11.90
N GLU A 264 17.88 10.31 -12.61
CA GLU A 264 18.06 10.48 -14.06
C GLU A 264 16.86 9.93 -14.85
N GLU A 265 16.34 8.76 -14.49
CA GLU A 265 15.14 8.18 -15.10
C GLU A 265 13.91 9.08 -14.90
N ARG A 266 13.74 9.66 -13.71
CA ARG A 266 12.64 10.61 -13.43
C ARG A 266 12.79 11.89 -14.26
N ALA A 267 14.01 12.39 -14.41
CA ALA A 267 14.31 13.55 -15.25
C ALA A 267 14.00 13.29 -16.72
N GLN A 268 14.37 12.12 -17.25
CA GLN A 268 14.10 11.73 -18.64
C GLN A 268 12.60 11.53 -18.94
N LYS A 269 11.80 11.15 -17.95
CA LYS A 269 10.34 11.03 -18.10
C LYS A 269 9.61 12.38 -18.03
N ALA A 270 10.26 13.44 -17.53
CA ALA A 270 9.61 14.74 -17.37
C ALA A 270 9.19 15.39 -18.71
N PRO A 271 10.02 15.41 -19.78
CA PRO A 271 9.63 15.97 -21.08
C PRO A 271 8.40 15.29 -21.69
N ILE A 272 8.31 13.96 -21.60
CA ILE A 272 7.17 13.20 -22.14
C ILE A 272 5.86 13.59 -21.45
N LYS A 273 5.91 13.84 -20.12
CA LYS A 273 4.73 14.28 -19.36
C LYS A 273 4.28 15.70 -19.74
N ILE A 274 5.19 16.58 -20.15
CA ILE A 274 4.86 17.94 -20.62
C ILE A 274 4.21 17.91 -22.00
N LEU A 275 4.53 16.91 -22.83
CA LEU A 275 3.94 16.76 -24.16
C LEU A 275 2.42 16.51 -24.11
N PHE A 276 1.92 15.84 -23.07
CA PHE A 276 0.51 15.48 -22.97
C PHE A 276 -0.41 16.72 -22.88
N PRO A 277 -0.23 17.67 -21.93
CA PRO A 277 -1.00 18.91 -21.93
C PRO A 277 -0.79 19.73 -23.20
N LEU A 278 0.43 19.75 -23.75
CA LEU A 278 0.75 20.50 -24.96
C LEU A 278 -0.10 20.03 -26.14
N VAL A 279 -0.16 18.72 -26.39
CA VAL A 279 -0.95 18.15 -27.49
C VAL A 279 -2.45 18.26 -27.21
N PHE A 280 -2.92 17.96 -26.01
CA PHE A 280 -4.36 17.95 -25.72
C PHE A 280 -4.99 19.33 -25.50
N LEU A 281 -4.20 20.34 -25.12
CA LEU A 281 -4.73 21.68 -24.85
C LEU A 281 -4.39 22.67 -25.96
N ILE A 282 -3.13 22.71 -26.42
CA ILE A 282 -2.68 23.71 -27.40
C ILE A 282 -3.17 23.35 -28.80
N PHE A 283 -3.10 22.08 -29.20
CA PHE A 283 -3.48 21.67 -30.56
C PHE A 283 -4.98 21.91 -30.86
N PRO A 284 -5.95 21.55 -30.00
CA PRO A 284 -7.35 21.88 -30.24
C PRO A 284 -7.62 23.39 -30.21
N ALA A 285 -6.95 24.13 -29.31
CA ALA A 285 -7.08 25.59 -29.25
C ALA A 285 -6.59 26.26 -30.55
N MET A 286 -5.45 25.81 -31.10
CA MET A 286 -4.95 26.28 -32.39
C MET A 286 -5.92 25.97 -33.53
N PHE A 287 -6.54 24.79 -33.55
CA PHE A 287 -7.55 24.43 -34.54
C PHE A 287 -8.76 25.37 -34.48
N ILE A 288 -9.27 25.68 -33.29
CA ILE A 288 -10.39 26.59 -33.11
C ILE A 288 -10.05 28.00 -33.62
N VAL A 289 -8.86 28.51 -33.29
CA VAL A 289 -8.43 29.85 -33.71
C VAL A 289 -8.22 29.93 -35.22
N LEU A 290 -7.65 28.89 -35.84
CA LEU A 290 -7.35 28.89 -37.27
C LEU A 290 -8.58 28.61 -38.15
N LEU A 291 -9.38 27.59 -37.81
CA LEU A 291 -10.54 27.17 -38.61
C LEU A 291 -11.83 27.89 -38.25
N GLY A 292 -11.93 28.46 -37.04
CA GLY A 292 -13.13 29.17 -36.58
C GLY A 292 -13.59 30.27 -37.56
N PRO A 293 -12.72 31.19 -37.99
CA PRO A 293 -13.10 32.26 -38.93
C PRO A 293 -13.46 31.71 -40.32
N VAL A 294 -12.74 30.69 -40.79
CA VAL A 294 -12.96 30.07 -42.10
C VAL A 294 -14.32 29.37 -42.14
N ALA A 295 -14.64 28.60 -41.10
CA ALA A 295 -15.94 27.95 -40.96
C ALA A 295 -17.09 28.98 -40.89
N PHE A 296 -16.89 30.08 -40.15
CA PHE A 296 -17.88 31.16 -40.05
C PHE A 296 -18.10 31.86 -41.40
N THR A 297 -17.03 32.06 -42.17
CA THR A 297 -17.10 32.70 -43.49
C THR A 297 -17.81 31.81 -44.51
N ILE A 298 -17.50 30.51 -44.55
CA ILE A 298 -18.18 29.54 -45.44
C ILE A 298 -19.67 29.42 -45.09
N GLY A 299 -20.01 29.35 -43.80
CA GLY A 299 -21.41 29.31 -43.36
C GLY A 299 -22.22 30.54 -43.80
N LYS A 300 -21.59 31.72 -43.83
CA LYS A 300 -22.22 32.95 -44.29
C LYS A 300 -22.42 33.00 -45.81
N ILE A 301 -21.57 32.32 -46.58
CA ILE A 301 -21.65 32.24 -48.05
C ILE A 301 -22.71 31.24 -48.52
N PHE A 302 -22.88 30.12 -47.81
CA PHE A 302 -23.91 29.10 -48.12
C PHE A 302 -25.30 29.38 -47.51
N GLY A 303 -25.39 30.33 -46.57
CA GLY A 303 -26.63 30.71 -45.90
C GLY A 303 -27.43 31.83 -46.56
N ASN A 304 -27.04 32.26 -47.76
CA ASN A 304 -27.69 33.28 -48.60
C ASN A 304 -28.04 32.66 -49.95
#